data_AF-A0A8J6Z541-F1
#
_entry.id   AF-A0A8J6Z541-F1
#
_cell.length_a   1.000
_cell.length_b   1.000
_cell.length_c   1.000
_cell.angle_alpha   90.00
_cell.angle_beta   90.00
_cell.angle_gamma   90.00
#
_symmetry.space_group_name_H-M   'P 1'
#
loop_
_entity.id
_entity.type
_entity.pdbx_description
1 polymer ?
#
loop_
_entity_poly.entity_id
_entity_poly.type
_entity_poly.pdbx_seq_one_letter_code
_entity_poly.pdbx_strand_id
1 'polypeptide(L)'
;MITLHQGYVSDKDGVSTLATEIDIGDKGREVRLSVDSEYGKFFSPERADYALVGMLAYALRNKHDIICEAPVTDELLYNIQEILIPTFVRSNPRNYHVKIQADVAPPLEKLPIDKTRRGGWYRYLLRRRQLLYRAETSGHKIRVPKFDAPLHFQQRLNQQRLRS
;
A
#
# COMPACT_ATOMS: atom_id res chain seq x y z
N MET A 1 -16.44 6.42 -1.34
CA MET A 1 -16.00 5.73 -0.11
C MET A 1 -15.34 4.43 -0.54
N ILE A 2 -14.29 4.01 0.16
CA ILE A 2 -13.58 2.76 -0.09
C ILE A 2 -13.68 1.92 1.19
N THR A 3 -14.20 0.71 1.08
CA THR A 3 -14.17 -0.26 2.19
C THR A 3 -13.07 -1.26 1.91
N LEU A 4 -12.21 -1.52 2.91
CA LEU A 4 -11.17 -2.54 2.87
C LEU A 4 -11.61 -3.68 3.79
N HIS A 5 -11.89 -4.84 3.21
CA HIS A 5 -12.32 -6.02 3.95
C HIS A 5 -11.16 -6.74 4.63
N GLN A 6 -11.49 -7.77 5.39
CA GLN A 6 -10.48 -8.65 6.00
C GLN A 6 -9.58 -9.29 4.92
N GLY A 7 -8.27 -9.28 5.16
CA GLY A 7 -7.30 -9.92 4.27
C GLY A 7 -7.27 -11.43 4.42
N TYR A 8 -6.86 -12.12 3.35
CA TYR A 8 -6.63 -13.55 3.33
C TYR A 8 -5.35 -13.88 2.56
N VAL A 9 -4.73 -15.01 2.88
CA VAL A 9 -3.52 -15.49 2.20
C VAL A 9 -3.87 -16.68 1.33
N SER A 10 -3.31 -16.71 0.13
CA SER A 10 -3.38 -17.85 -0.78
C SER A 10 -2.00 -18.20 -1.30
N ASP A 11 -1.64 -19.48 -1.25
CA ASP A 11 -0.38 -20.00 -1.77
C ASP A 11 -0.61 -20.78 -3.06
N LYS A 12 0.10 -20.42 -4.14
CA LYS A 12 0.00 -21.10 -5.42
C LYS A 12 1.30 -21.03 -6.21
N ASP A 13 1.73 -22.15 -6.78
CA ASP A 13 2.88 -22.24 -7.70
C ASP A 13 4.18 -21.60 -7.15
N GLY A 14 4.46 -21.78 -5.86
CA GLY A 14 5.63 -21.21 -5.19
C GLY A 14 5.53 -19.72 -4.85
N VAL A 15 4.35 -19.12 -5.04
CA VAL A 15 4.05 -17.71 -4.75
C VAL A 15 2.98 -17.62 -3.65
N SER A 16 3.28 -16.88 -2.59
CA SER A 16 2.30 -16.50 -1.57
C SER A 16 1.67 -15.16 -1.94
N THR A 17 0.35 -15.05 -1.86
CA THR A 17 -0.39 -13.82 -2.14
C THR A 17 -1.25 -13.43 -0.95
N LEU A 18 -1.10 -12.20 -0.47
CA LEU A 18 -2.00 -11.55 0.46
C LEU A 18 -3.02 -10.71 -0.33
N ALA A 19 -4.29 -11.00 -0.15
CA ALA A 19 -5.39 -10.40 -0.88
C ALA A 19 -6.45 -9.84 0.07
N THR A 20 -7.07 -8.73 -0.35
CA THR A 20 -8.12 -8.02 0.40
C THR A 20 -9.08 -7.53 -0.65
N GLU A 21 -10.33 -7.95 -0.51
CA GLU A 21 -11.44 -7.39 -1.28
C GLU A 21 -11.64 -5.94 -0.87
N ILE A 22 -11.98 -5.10 -1.85
CA ILE A 22 -12.26 -3.69 -1.65
C ILE A 22 -13.54 -3.32 -2.38
N ASP A 23 -14.36 -2.51 -1.73
CA ASP A 23 -15.54 -1.92 -2.35
C ASP A 23 -15.27 -0.47 -2.70
N ILE A 24 -15.48 -0.10 -3.95
CA ILE A 24 -15.41 1.28 -4.44
C ILE A 24 -16.73 1.61 -5.14
N GLY A 25 -17.70 2.13 -4.38
CA GLY A 25 -19.09 2.21 -4.84
C GLY A 25 -19.67 0.80 -5.01
N ASP A 26 -20.40 0.55 -6.09
CA ASP A 26 -21.02 -0.77 -6.36
C ASP A 26 -20.07 -1.80 -7.01
N LYS A 27 -18.76 -1.53 -6.98
CA LYS A 27 -17.76 -2.36 -7.65
C LYS A 27 -16.81 -2.98 -6.63
N GLY A 28 -16.98 -4.27 -6.39
CA GLY A 28 -15.99 -5.11 -5.75
C GLY A 28 -14.74 -5.23 -6.62
N ARG A 29 -13.58 -4.97 -6.01
CA ARG A 29 -12.24 -5.17 -6.59
C ARG A 29 -11.37 -5.86 -5.55
N GLU A 30 -10.13 -6.12 -5.91
CA GLU A 30 -9.20 -6.76 -5.00
C GLU A 30 -7.81 -6.12 -5.07
N VAL A 31 -7.20 -5.95 -3.90
CA VAL A 31 -5.80 -5.53 -3.75
C VAL A 31 -4.98 -6.75 -3.38
N ARG A 32 -4.02 -7.09 -4.24
CA ARG A 32 -3.11 -8.24 -4.06
C ARG A 32 -1.67 -7.79 -3.88
N LEU A 33 -0.99 -8.43 -2.93
CA LEU A 33 0.45 -8.39 -2.76
C LEU A 33 0.98 -9.82 -2.88
N SER A 34 1.80 -10.09 -3.89
CA SER A 34 2.39 -11.41 -4.13
C SER A 34 3.89 -11.39 -3.90
N VAL A 35 4.39 -12.43 -3.25
CA VAL A 35 5.81 -12.65 -2.92
C VAL A 35 6.17 -14.12 -3.13
N ASP A 36 7.46 -14.45 -3.22
CA ASP A 36 7.89 -15.85 -3.21
C ASP A 36 7.47 -16.52 -1.89
N SER A 37 7.11 -17.80 -1.95
CA SER A 37 6.51 -18.53 -0.83
C SER A 37 7.31 -18.51 0.48
N GLU A 38 8.64 -18.42 0.41
CA GLU A 38 9.50 -18.28 1.58
C GLU A 38 9.24 -16.99 2.40
N TYR A 39 8.54 -16.00 1.82
CA TYR A 39 8.16 -14.74 2.46
C TYR A 39 6.70 -14.65 2.87
N GLY A 40 5.85 -15.60 2.45
CA GLY A 40 4.43 -15.60 2.82
C GLY A 40 4.21 -15.60 4.34
N LYS A 41 5.15 -16.17 5.10
CA LYS A 41 5.17 -16.16 6.58
C LYS A 41 5.23 -14.77 7.22
N PHE A 42 5.57 -13.73 6.48
CA PHE A 42 5.61 -12.34 6.97
C PHE A 42 4.32 -11.58 6.66
N PHE A 43 3.34 -12.22 6.01
CA PHE A 43 2.03 -11.61 5.83
C PHE A 43 1.28 -11.54 7.15
N SER A 44 0.61 -10.41 7.34
CA SER A 44 -0.31 -10.15 8.44
C SER A 44 -1.72 -9.99 7.87
N PRO A 45 -2.39 -11.07 7.44
CA PRO A 45 -3.75 -10.99 6.89
C PRO A 45 -4.77 -10.43 7.87
N GLU A 46 -4.48 -10.52 9.17
CA GLU A 46 -5.26 -9.94 10.25
C GLU A 46 -5.22 -8.39 10.27
N ARG A 47 -4.36 -7.76 9.46
CA ARG A 47 -4.18 -6.29 9.43
C ARG A 47 -4.39 -5.69 8.05
N ALA A 48 -5.00 -4.51 8.01
CA ALA A 48 -5.23 -3.76 6.77
C ALA A 48 -4.02 -2.91 6.31
N ASP A 49 -2.87 -3.00 6.98
CA ASP A 49 -1.70 -2.12 6.75
C ASP A 49 -1.28 -2.03 5.27
N TYR A 50 -1.23 -3.17 4.58
CA TYR A 50 -0.80 -3.21 3.17
C TYR A 50 -1.85 -2.61 2.22
N ALA A 51 -3.12 -2.94 2.44
CA ALA A 51 -4.23 -2.49 1.62
C ALA A 51 -4.42 -0.98 1.79
N LEU A 52 -4.32 -0.48 3.02
CA LEU A 52 -4.39 0.95 3.32
C LEU A 52 -3.30 1.74 2.60
N VAL A 53 -2.04 1.28 2.67
CA VAL A 53 -0.93 1.93 1.96
C VAL A 53 -1.14 1.88 0.44
N GLY A 54 -1.59 0.74 -0.09
CA GLY A 54 -1.87 0.57 -1.51
C GLY A 54 -2.99 1.49 -2.03
N MET A 55 -4.02 1.71 -1.22
CA MET A 55 -5.20 2.49 -1.60
C MET A 55 -5.11 3.98 -1.29
N LEU A 56 -4.18 4.42 -0.43
CA LEU A 56 -4.05 5.83 -0.03
C LEU A 56 -3.91 6.78 -1.22
N ALA A 57 -3.03 6.46 -2.18
CA ALA A 57 -2.81 7.31 -3.35
C ALA A 57 -4.04 7.38 -4.28
N TYR A 58 -4.83 6.31 -4.33
CA TYR A 58 -6.08 6.30 -5.08
C TYR A 58 -7.14 7.16 -4.37
N ALA A 59 -7.29 7.00 -3.05
CA ALA A 59 -8.21 7.76 -2.22
C ALA A 59 -7.96 9.27 -2.27
N LEU A 60 -6.69 9.71 -2.15
CA LEU A 60 -6.27 11.11 -2.23
C LEU A 60 -6.69 11.77 -3.55
N ARG A 61 -6.57 11.05 -4.68
CA ARG A 61 -6.82 11.60 -6.02
C ARG A 61 -8.28 11.54 -6.43
N ASN A 62 -9.02 10.53 -5.96
CA ASN A 62 -10.42 10.30 -6.34
C ASN A 62 -11.41 10.78 -5.27
N LYS A 63 -10.92 11.46 -4.24
CA LYS A 63 -11.75 12.06 -3.18
C LYS A 63 -12.61 11.02 -2.47
N HIS A 64 -11.98 9.95 -2.01
CA HIS A 64 -12.66 8.91 -1.25
C HIS A 64 -12.09 8.82 0.15
N ASP A 65 -12.98 8.73 1.14
CA ASP A 65 -12.65 8.25 2.48
C ASP A 65 -12.47 6.73 2.49
N ILE A 66 -11.69 6.23 3.45
CA ILE A 66 -11.35 4.82 3.60
C ILE A 66 -11.90 4.29 4.93
N ILE A 67 -12.55 3.13 4.88
CA ILE A 67 -12.96 2.35 6.05
C ILE A 67 -12.18 1.03 5.98
N CYS A 68 -11.53 0.66 7.07
CA CYS A 68 -10.85 -0.62 7.22
C CYS A 68 -11.64 -1.50 8.21
N GLU A 69 -12.04 -2.69 7.79
CA GLU A 69 -12.65 -3.69 8.67
C GLU A 69 -11.60 -4.41 9.52
N ALA A 70 -10.44 -4.69 8.93
CA ALA A 70 -9.30 -5.20 9.67
C ALA A 70 -8.54 -4.06 10.37
N PRO A 71 -7.99 -4.29 11.58
CA PRO A 71 -7.26 -3.28 12.30
C PRO A 71 -5.98 -2.85 11.58
N VAL A 72 -5.56 -1.62 11.85
CA VAL A 72 -4.35 -1.00 11.31
C VAL A 72 -3.39 -0.74 12.45
N THR A 73 -2.10 -0.92 12.22
CA THR A 73 -1.09 -0.62 13.24
C THR A 73 -1.17 0.84 13.66
N ASP A 74 -1.14 1.12 14.98
CA ASP A 74 -1.22 2.49 15.54
C ASP A 74 -0.23 3.47 14.89
N GLU A 75 1.06 3.08 14.86
CA GLU A 75 2.12 3.87 14.23
C GLU A 75 1.82 4.14 12.74
N LEU A 76 1.13 3.23 12.04
CA LEU A 76 0.74 3.45 10.66
C LEU A 76 -0.37 4.48 10.53
N LEU A 77 -1.44 4.27 11.26
CA LEU A 77 -2.61 5.13 11.17
C LEU A 77 -2.23 6.57 11.52
N TYR A 78 -1.49 6.76 12.63
CA TYR A 78 -0.97 8.06 13.05
C TYR A 78 -0.09 8.70 11.96
N ASN A 79 0.90 7.98 11.43
CA ASN A 79 1.78 8.53 10.41
C ASN A 79 1.03 8.90 9.12
N ILE A 80 -0.01 8.15 8.74
CA ILE A 80 -0.81 8.52 7.58
C ILE A 80 -1.64 9.77 7.85
N GLN A 81 -2.38 9.80 8.96
CA GLN A 81 -3.33 10.86 9.28
C GLN A 81 -2.65 12.18 9.62
N GLU A 82 -1.60 12.15 10.45
CA GLU A 82 -0.97 13.37 10.97
C GLU A 82 0.17 13.89 10.10
N ILE A 83 0.81 13.03 9.30
CA ILE A 83 2.01 13.40 8.55
C ILE A 83 1.78 13.32 7.04
N LEU A 84 1.41 12.14 6.53
CA LEU A 84 1.39 11.91 5.09
C LEU A 84 0.24 12.64 4.39
N ILE A 85 -1.00 12.49 4.86
CA ILE A 85 -2.16 13.14 4.23
C ILE A 85 -1.98 14.67 4.22
N PRO A 86 -1.66 15.35 5.35
CA PRO A 86 -1.46 16.80 5.35
C PRO A 86 -0.33 17.23 4.42
N THR A 87 0.76 16.47 4.36
CA THR A 87 1.90 16.77 3.47
C THR A 87 1.48 16.66 2.00
N PHE A 88 0.74 15.62 1.61
CA PHE A 88 0.29 15.44 0.24
C PHE A 88 -0.74 16.50 -0.18
N VAL A 89 -1.67 16.85 0.70
CA VAL A 89 -2.66 17.90 0.43
C VAL A 89 -1.98 19.27 0.30
N ARG A 90 -1.05 19.59 1.20
CA ARG A 90 -0.27 20.84 1.13
C ARG A 90 0.57 20.93 -0.15
N SER A 91 1.17 19.83 -0.59
CA SER A 91 2.00 19.81 -1.81
C SER A 91 1.20 19.94 -3.10
N ASN A 92 -0.04 19.47 -3.12
CA ASN A 92 -0.91 19.49 -4.29
C ASN A 92 -2.36 19.72 -3.84
N PRO A 93 -2.87 20.95 -3.98
CA PRO A 93 -4.22 21.32 -3.55
C PRO A 93 -5.36 20.54 -4.23
N ARG A 94 -5.08 19.78 -5.30
CA ARG A 94 -6.08 18.89 -5.93
C ARG A 94 -6.31 17.61 -5.13
N ASN A 95 -5.39 17.25 -4.24
CA ASN A 95 -5.54 16.08 -3.38
C ASN A 95 -6.60 16.36 -2.32
N TYR A 96 -7.44 15.37 -2.09
CA TYR A 96 -8.47 15.40 -1.06
C TYR A 96 -7.88 14.99 0.29
N HIS A 97 -8.36 15.62 1.36
CA HIS A 97 -8.00 15.25 2.71
C HIS A 97 -8.80 14.02 3.15
N VAL A 98 -8.29 12.84 2.81
CA VAL A 98 -8.92 11.54 3.09
C VAL A 98 -9.14 11.37 4.59
N LYS A 99 -10.34 10.95 4.99
CA LYS A 99 -10.62 10.44 6.33
C LYS A 99 -10.46 8.93 6.34
N ILE A 100 -9.84 8.40 7.38
CA ILE A 100 -9.61 6.96 7.55
C ILE A 100 -10.27 6.53 8.85
N GLN A 101 -11.13 5.52 8.78
CA GLN A 101 -11.73 4.87 9.93
C GLN A 101 -11.19 3.44 9.99
N ALA A 102 -10.53 3.08 11.09
CA ALA A 102 -9.95 1.77 11.32
C ALA A 102 -9.79 1.53 12.82
N ASP A 103 -9.94 0.29 13.26
CA ASP A 103 -9.50 -0.12 14.59
C ASP A 103 -7.97 -0.14 14.67
N VAL A 104 -7.45 0.02 15.89
CA VAL A 104 -6.01 0.14 16.12
C VAL A 104 -5.44 -1.18 16.65
N ALA A 105 -4.37 -1.66 16.02
CA ALA A 105 -3.58 -2.80 16.49
C ALA A 105 -2.23 -2.34 17.10
N PRO A 106 -1.69 -3.09 18.07
CA PRO A 106 -0.38 -2.80 18.65
C PRO A 106 0.73 -2.90 17.59
N PRO A 107 1.86 -2.20 17.79
CA PRO A 107 3.01 -2.25 16.88
C PRO A 107 3.46 -3.68 16.58
N LEU A 108 3.83 -3.93 15.32
CA LEU A 108 4.51 -5.18 14.95
C LEU A 108 5.89 -5.23 15.59
N GLU A 109 6.34 -6.45 15.91
CA GLU A 109 7.70 -6.67 16.33
C GLU A 109 8.67 -6.22 15.22
N LYS A 110 9.64 -5.39 15.58
CA LYS A 110 10.57 -4.78 14.63
C LYS A 110 11.58 -5.83 14.21
N LEU A 111 11.49 -6.29 12.96
CA LEU A 111 12.55 -7.11 12.38
C LEU A 111 13.84 -6.26 12.22
N PRO A 112 15.03 -6.89 12.36
CA PRO A 112 16.29 -6.21 12.16
C PRO A 112 16.38 -5.63 10.74
N ILE A 113 16.43 -4.30 10.66
CA ILE A 113 16.59 -3.57 9.39
C ILE A 113 18.08 -3.62 9.01
N ASP A 114 18.39 -4.12 7.82
CA ASP A 114 19.71 -3.95 7.22
C ASP A 114 19.91 -2.46 6.86
N LYS A 115 20.67 -1.75 7.70
CA LYS A 115 20.92 -0.31 7.59
C LYS A 115 21.88 0.06 6.44
N THR A 116 22.43 -0.92 5.73
CA THR A 116 23.50 -0.68 4.75
C THR A 116 23.01 -0.18 3.38
N ARG A 117 21.70 -0.19 3.09
CA ARG A 117 21.17 0.09 1.74
C ARG A 117 20.26 1.33 1.64
N ARG A 118 20.62 2.24 0.71
CA ARG A 118 19.85 3.44 0.35
C ARG A 118 18.63 3.08 -0.51
N GLY A 119 17.47 3.63 -0.19
CA GLY A 119 16.27 3.56 -1.03
C GLY A 119 15.25 4.63 -0.64
N GLY A 120 14.43 5.08 -1.60
CA GLY A 120 13.42 6.13 -1.37
C GLY A 120 12.41 5.78 -0.27
N TRP A 121 11.76 6.81 0.28
CA TRP A 121 10.91 6.72 1.49
C TRP A 121 9.81 5.64 1.40
N TYR A 122 9.23 5.39 0.22
CA TYR A 122 8.24 4.34 -0.01
C TYR A 122 8.82 2.92 0.22
N ARG A 123 10.04 2.66 -0.26
CA ARG A 123 10.75 1.39 0.00
C ARG A 123 11.14 1.25 1.47
N TYR A 124 11.45 2.37 2.13
CA TYR A 124 11.73 2.38 3.57
C TYR A 124 10.48 2.03 4.39
N LEU A 125 9.33 2.63 4.07
CA LEU A 125 8.04 2.36 4.72
C LEU A 125 7.63 0.88 4.58
N LEU A 126 7.73 0.34 3.36
CA LEU A 126 7.39 -1.06 3.08
C LEU A 126 8.37 -2.06 3.73
N ARG A 127 9.67 -1.71 3.85
CA ARG A 127 10.65 -2.51 4.62
C ARG A 127 10.38 -2.47 6.12
N ARG A 128 10.01 -1.31 6.67
CA ARG A 128 9.71 -1.12 8.10
C ARG A 128 8.46 -1.86 8.55
N ARG A 129 7.54 -2.16 7.62
CA ARG A 129 6.27 -2.86 7.85
C ARG A 129 6.20 -4.26 7.24
N GLN A 130 7.35 -4.83 6.88
CA GLN A 130 7.44 -6.21 6.39
C GLN A 130 6.71 -6.50 5.05
N LEU A 131 6.21 -5.48 4.35
CA LEU A 131 5.47 -5.61 3.08
C LEU A 131 6.38 -5.79 1.85
N LEU A 132 7.65 -5.46 1.98
CA LEU A 132 8.69 -5.76 1.00
C LEU A 132 9.82 -6.47 1.72
N TYR A 133 9.84 -7.80 1.69
CA TYR A 133 11.10 -8.50 1.88
C TYR A 133 11.36 -9.52 0.77
N ARG A 134 12.41 -9.18 -0.01
CA ARG A 134 13.50 -10.06 -0.51
C ARG A 134 13.57 -10.44 -2.00
N ALA A 135 12.74 -9.95 -2.90
CA ALA A 135 13.10 -10.00 -4.33
C ALA A 135 14.32 -9.11 -4.71
N GLU A 136 14.85 -8.28 -3.79
CA GLU A 136 16.11 -7.54 -3.98
C GLU A 136 17.39 -8.33 -3.63
N THR A 137 17.30 -9.56 -3.09
CA THR A 137 18.50 -10.38 -2.79
C THR A 137 18.79 -11.48 -3.81
N SER A 138 17.83 -11.84 -4.67
CA SER A 138 17.96 -12.91 -5.67
C SER A 138 18.22 -12.42 -7.10
N GLY A 139 18.42 -11.12 -7.31
CA GLY A 139 18.63 -10.56 -8.66
C GLY A 139 17.39 -10.59 -9.57
N HIS A 140 16.22 -10.97 -9.05
CA HIS A 140 14.98 -11.06 -9.82
C HIS A 140 14.20 -9.74 -9.73
N LYS A 141 13.86 -9.18 -10.91
CA LYS A 141 13.08 -7.93 -11.00
C LYS A 141 11.69 -8.15 -10.41
N ILE A 142 11.36 -7.44 -9.33
CA ILE A 142 9.98 -7.24 -8.92
C ILE A 142 9.26 -6.52 -10.06
N ARG A 143 8.34 -7.20 -10.74
CA ARG A 143 7.25 -6.50 -11.42
C ARG A 143 6.35 -5.97 -10.32
N VAL A 144 6.62 -4.74 -9.89
CA VAL A 144 5.59 -3.95 -9.22
C VAL A 144 4.44 -3.96 -10.22
N PRO A 145 3.22 -4.41 -9.86
CA PRO A 145 2.09 -4.26 -10.76
C PRO A 145 2.12 -2.78 -11.13
N LYS A 146 2.27 -2.49 -12.43
CA LYS A 146 1.92 -1.15 -12.89
C LYS A 146 0.51 -0.98 -12.36
N PHE A 147 0.33 -0.10 -11.39
CA PHE A 147 -0.98 0.41 -11.10
C PHE A 147 -1.43 0.92 -12.46
N ASP A 148 -2.35 0.22 -13.12
CA ASP A 148 -2.88 0.61 -14.42
C ASP A 148 -3.68 1.87 -14.15
N ALA A 149 -2.94 2.97 -14.03
CA ALA A 149 -3.49 4.28 -13.96
C ALA A 149 -4.29 4.42 -15.26
N PRO A 150 -5.57 4.84 -15.17
CA PRO A 150 -6.44 4.97 -16.33
C PRO A 150 -5.71 5.66 -17.48
N LEU A 151 -5.96 5.27 -18.73
CA LEU A 151 -5.21 5.69 -19.93
C LEU A 151 -4.92 7.22 -19.99
N HIS A 152 -5.86 8.04 -19.50
CA HIS A 152 -5.75 9.50 -19.43
C HIS A 152 -4.65 10.02 -18.46
N PHE A 153 -4.19 9.19 -17.52
CA PHE A 153 -3.11 9.48 -16.58
C PHE A 153 -1.74 9.16 -17.20
N GLN A 154 -1.65 8.08 -18.00
CA GLN A 154 -0.45 7.74 -18.76
C GLN A 154 -0.14 8.81 -19.82
N GLN A 155 -1.18 9.34 -20.48
CA GLN A 155 -1.05 10.41 -21.46
C GLN A 155 -0.54 11.73 -20.83
N ARG A 156 -0.97 12.07 -19.61
CA ARG A 156 -0.51 13.29 -18.90
C ARG A 156 0.94 13.20 -18.42
N LEU A 157 1.39 12.03 -17.96
CA LEU A 157 2.77 11.82 -17.54
C LEU A 157 3.76 11.86 -18.72
N ASN A 158 3.35 11.34 -19.88
CA ASN A 158 4.17 11.42 -21.09
C ASN A 158 4.27 12.85 -21.64
N GLN A 159 3.21 13.65 -21.55
CA GLN A 159 3.26 15.07 -21.94
C GLN A 159 4.15 15.92 -21.01
N GLN A 160 4.27 15.55 -19.73
CA GLN A 160 5.16 16.25 -18.79
C GLN A 160 6.64 15.87 -18.98
N ARG A 161 6.95 14.64 -19.41
CA ARG A 161 8.33 14.21 -19.71
C ARG A 161 8.90 14.77 -21.01
N LEU A 162 8.04 15.17 -21.95
CA LEU A 162 8.45 15.78 -23.22
C LEU A 162 8.71 17.30 -23.10
N ARG A 163 8.54 17.88 -21.91
CA ARG A 163 8.71 19.32 -21.62
C ARG A 163 9.83 19.61 -20.61
N SER A 164 10.67 18.62 -20.31
CA SER A 164 11.88 18.71 -19.46
C SER A 164 13.08 18.19 -20.23
#